data_AF-A0A9W4T1X7-F1
#
_entry.id   AF-A0A9W4T1X7-F1
#
_cell.length_a   1.000
_cell.length_b   1.000
_cell.length_c   1.000
_cell.angle_alpha   90.00
_cell.angle_beta   90.00
_cell.angle_gamma   90.00
#
_symmetry.space_group_name_H-M   'P 1'
#
loop_
_entity.id
_entity.type
_entity.pdbx_description
1 polymer ?
#
loop_
_entity_poly.entity_id
_entity_poly.type
_entity_poly.pdbx_seq_one_letter_code
_entity_poly.pdbx_strand_id
1 'polypeptide(L)'
;MPITIPKGKQRSEELENFKNEMVKVIKETETALKIREENKRKQEREHDINSGLNRARKDAFEYIEKDMTEKGVKIQDLGEYANYQTQINNLDKVYKIRDLREEILNFISKLGRRNPPRPDDRRDYPPREPRENPDRRFPDKPDKPEIPDKHDKPRDKKELLEEIKREQLNNASLQKLVSMSETRINELEEEVRELKAQIPQTQKTRQGIFKREKQINQ
;
A
#
# COMPACT_ATOMS: atom_id res chain seq x y z
N MET A 1 -44.81 -47.91 -46.12
CA MET A 1 -43.80 -47.06 -46.79
C MET A 1 -42.48 -47.21 -46.05
N PRO A 2 -41.38 -47.61 -46.69
CA PRO A 2 -40.10 -47.74 -46.01
C PRO A 2 -39.52 -46.35 -45.72
N ILE A 3 -39.22 -46.07 -44.44
CA ILE A 3 -38.59 -44.83 -43.99
C ILE A 3 -37.11 -44.91 -44.34
N THR A 4 -36.68 -44.05 -45.26
CA THR A 4 -35.28 -43.94 -45.68
C THR A 4 -34.54 -43.07 -44.66
N ILE A 5 -33.68 -43.69 -43.85
CA ILE A 5 -32.77 -42.96 -42.96
C ILE A 5 -31.58 -42.50 -43.82
N PRO A 6 -31.33 -41.18 -43.96
CA PRO A 6 -30.20 -40.70 -44.75
C PRO A 6 -28.89 -41.09 -44.06
N LYS A 7 -28.18 -42.05 -44.67
CA LYS A 7 -26.81 -42.42 -44.31
C LYS A 7 -25.85 -41.59 -45.18
N GLY A 8 -25.12 -40.69 -44.56
CA GLY A 8 -23.87 -40.16 -45.13
C GLY A 8 -23.74 -38.63 -45.14
N LYS A 9 -22.57 -38.17 -44.65
CA LYS A 9 -21.98 -36.81 -44.75
C LYS A 9 -22.48 -35.72 -43.80
N GLN A 10 -23.76 -35.35 -43.77
CA GLN A 10 -24.19 -34.18 -42.96
C GLN A 10 -23.94 -34.37 -41.45
N ARG A 11 -24.11 -35.60 -40.95
CA ARG A 11 -23.88 -35.94 -39.53
C ARG A 11 -22.42 -35.89 -39.09
N SER A 12 -21.44 -35.99 -40.02
CA SER A 12 -20.02 -35.94 -39.65
C SER A 12 -19.51 -34.51 -39.58
N GLU A 13 -19.93 -33.63 -40.48
CA GLU A 13 -19.53 -32.21 -40.48
C GLU A 13 -20.12 -31.45 -39.29
N GLU A 14 -21.39 -31.69 -38.93
CA GLU A 14 -22.00 -31.10 -37.72
C GLU A 14 -21.28 -31.55 -36.44
N LEU A 15 -20.89 -32.82 -36.36
CA LEU A 15 -20.17 -33.37 -35.20
C LEU A 15 -18.74 -32.80 -35.10
N GLU A 16 -18.10 -32.57 -36.23
CA GLU A 16 -16.76 -32.01 -36.31
C GLU A 16 -16.76 -30.50 -35.97
N ASN A 17 -17.75 -29.76 -36.46
CA ASN A 17 -17.97 -28.36 -36.07
C ASN A 17 -18.27 -28.24 -34.57
N PHE A 18 -19.13 -29.09 -34.02
CA PHE A 18 -19.42 -29.10 -32.58
C PHE A 18 -18.16 -29.39 -31.74
N LYS A 19 -17.33 -30.35 -32.16
CA LYS A 19 -16.04 -30.63 -31.48
C LYS A 19 -15.10 -29.43 -31.53
N ASN A 20 -14.98 -28.78 -32.69
CA ASN A 20 -14.12 -27.60 -32.85
C ASN A 20 -14.61 -26.43 -32.00
N GLU A 21 -15.92 -26.23 -31.92
CA GLU A 21 -16.53 -25.19 -31.09
C GLU A 21 -16.31 -25.48 -29.60
N MET A 22 -16.50 -26.72 -29.15
CA MET A 22 -16.18 -27.16 -27.79
C MET A 22 -14.70 -26.95 -27.43
N VAL A 23 -13.78 -27.33 -28.32
CA VAL A 23 -12.34 -27.12 -28.11
C VAL A 23 -12.00 -25.63 -28.04
N LYS A 24 -12.66 -24.80 -28.85
CA LYS A 24 -12.49 -23.35 -28.82
C LYS A 24 -12.98 -22.77 -27.48
N VAL A 25 -14.17 -23.15 -27.02
CA VAL A 25 -14.73 -22.73 -25.72
C VAL A 25 -13.84 -23.17 -24.55
N ILE A 26 -13.27 -24.39 -24.61
CA ILE A 26 -12.34 -24.87 -23.58
C ILE A 26 -11.06 -24.01 -23.56
N LYS A 27 -10.48 -23.68 -24.72
CA LYS A 27 -9.29 -22.82 -24.77
C LYS A 27 -9.57 -21.38 -24.31
N GLU A 28 -10.72 -20.84 -24.67
CA GLU A 28 -11.16 -19.51 -24.23
C GLU A 28 -11.40 -19.46 -22.71
N THR A 29 -11.99 -20.52 -22.14
CA THR A 29 -12.18 -20.60 -20.68
C THR A 29 -10.87 -20.83 -19.93
N GLU A 30 -9.94 -21.64 -20.44
CA GLU A 30 -8.60 -21.79 -19.85
C GLU A 30 -7.82 -20.47 -19.83
N THR A 31 -7.86 -19.70 -20.92
CA THR A 31 -7.18 -18.39 -20.99
C THR A 31 -7.82 -17.38 -20.05
N ALA A 32 -9.16 -17.32 -20.00
CA ALA A 32 -9.88 -16.47 -19.06
C ALA A 32 -9.58 -16.82 -17.59
N LEU A 33 -9.48 -18.11 -17.26
CA LEU A 33 -9.12 -18.57 -15.92
C LEU A 33 -7.69 -18.19 -15.54
N LYS A 34 -6.72 -18.36 -16.45
CA LYS A 34 -5.32 -17.93 -16.23
C LYS A 34 -5.22 -16.43 -15.97
N ILE A 35 -5.91 -15.62 -16.77
CA ILE A 35 -5.94 -14.15 -16.58
C ILE A 35 -6.56 -13.79 -15.23
N ARG A 36 -7.67 -14.45 -14.86
CA ARG A 36 -8.34 -14.21 -13.57
C ARG A 36 -7.45 -14.58 -12.38
N GLU A 37 -6.73 -15.70 -12.47
CA GLU A 37 -5.81 -16.14 -11.40
C GLU A 37 -4.60 -15.20 -11.28
N GLU A 38 -4.03 -14.76 -12.40
CA GLU A 38 -2.90 -13.82 -12.39
C GLU A 38 -3.30 -12.45 -11.82
N ASN A 39 -4.48 -11.95 -12.15
CA ASN A 39 -5.01 -10.70 -11.59
C ASN A 39 -5.27 -10.80 -10.09
N LYS A 40 -5.79 -11.94 -9.62
CA LYS A 40 -5.97 -12.19 -8.17
C LYS A 40 -4.62 -12.17 -7.44
N ARG A 41 -3.59 -12.83 -8.00
CA ARG A 41 -2.23 -12.82 -7.42
C ARG A 41 -1.59 -11.42 -7.42
N LYS A 42 -1.86 -10.59 -8.43
CA LYS A 42 -1.40 -9.19 -8.47
C LYS A 42 -2.06 -8.34 -7.38
N GLN A 43 -3.38 -8.45 -7.22
CA GLN A 43 -4.11 -7.76 -6.16
C GLN A 43 -3.63 -8.15 -4.75
N GLU A 44 -3.41 -9.44 -4.50
CA GLU A 44 -2.89 -9.91 -3.21
C GLU A 44 -1.50 -9.33 -2.91
N ARG A 45 -0.59 -9.32 -3.89
CA ARG A 45 0.75 -8.71 -3.72
C ARG A 45 0.70 -7.20 -3.48
N GLU A 46 -0.15 -6.48 -4.22
CA GLU A 46 -0.32 -5.04 -4.04
C GLU A 46 -0.87 -4.71 -2.65
N HIS A 47 -1.83 -5.51 -2.16
CA HIS A 47 -2.37 -5.36 -0.83
C HIS A 47 -1.30 -5.59 0.25
N ASP A 48 -0.48 -6.64 0.12
CA ASP A 48 0.59 -6.94 1.07
C ASP A 48 1.67 -5.86 1.11
N ILE A 49 2.09 -5.37 -0.07
CA ILE A 49 3.09 -4.28 -0.19
C ILE A 49 2.56 -2.99 0.43
N ASN A 50 1.31 -2.63 0.14
CA ASN A 50 0.67 -1.44 0.70
C ASN A 50 0.46 -1.56 2.21
N SER A 51 0.16 -2.77 2.72
CA SER A 51 0.07 -3.01 4.16
C SER A 51 1.42 -2.80 4.86
N GLY A 52 2.51 -3.28 4.26
CA GLY A 52 3.86 -3.15 4.79
C GLY A 52 4.36 -1.70 4.76
N LEU A 53 4.09 -0.97 3.67
CA LEU A 53 4.41 0.44 3.54
C LEU A 53 3.66 1.30 4.55
N ASN A 54 2.35 1.14 4.67
CA ASN A 54 1.54 1.92 5.60
C ASN A 54 1.94 1.65 7.05
N ARG A 55 2.27 0.40 7.39
CA ARG A 55 2.83 0.07 8.70
C ARG A 55 4.17 0.77 8.94
N ALA A 56 5.08 0.72 7.97
CA ALA A 56 6.39 1.38 8.09
C ALA A 56 6.28 2.90 8.25
N ARG A 57 5.36 3.56 7.52
CA ARG A 57 5.08 4.99 7.66
C ARG A 57 4.57 5.33 9.06
N LYS A 58 3.58 4.58 9.54
CA LYS A 58 3.03 4.76 10.88
C LYS A 58 4.10 4.60 11.96
N ASP A 59 4.87 3.51 11.90
CA ASP A 59 5.96 3.26 12.83
C ASP A 59 6.97 4.42 12.80
N ALA A 60 7.36 4.90 11.61
CA ALA A 60 8.31 5.99 11.47
C ALA A 60 7.81 7.30 12.13
N PHE A 61 6.53 7.65 11.93
CA PHE A 61 5.93 8.80 12.61
C PHE A 61 5.95 8.65 14.12
N GLU A 62 5.54 7.49 14.63
CA GLU A 62 5.51 7.21 16.07
C GLU A 62 6.90 7.35 16.72
N TYR A 63 7.94 6.80 16.08
CA TYR A 63 9.31 6.93 16.60
C TYR A 63 9.82 8.38 16.60
N ILE A 64 9.58 9.12 15.52
CA ILE A 64 10.03 10.51 15.39
C ILE A 64 9.33 11.40 16.42
N GLU A 65 7.99 11.32 16.50
CA GLU A 65 7.20 12.14 17.43
C GLU A 65 7.55 11.84 18.89
N LYS A 66 7.78 10.56 19.21
CA LYS A 66 8.23 10.14 20.54
C LYS A 66 9.59 10.75 20.90
N ASP A 67 10.60 10.60 20.03
CA ASP A 67 11.95 11.08 20.31
C ASP A 67 12.02 12.63 20.36
N MET A 68 11.22 13.31 19.53
CA MET A 68 11.04 14.76 19.61
C MET A 68 10.45 15.19 20.95
N THR A 69 9.42 14.50 21.42
CA THR A 69 8.77 14.79 22.70
C THR A 69 9.71 14.54 23.88
N GLU A 70 10.43 13.41 23.87
CA GLU A 70 11.41 13.05 24.90
C GLU A 70 12.56 14.06 25.00
N LYS A 71 13.02 14.59 23.86
CA LYS A 71 14.12 15.56 23.80
C LYS A 71 13.67 17.02 23.83
N GLY A 72 12.37 17.27 23.86
CA GLY A 72 11.79 18.62 23.85
C GLY A 72 12.07 19.42 22.58
N VAL A 73 12.23 18.74 21.45
CA VAL A 73 12.52 19.34 20.14
C VAL A 73 11.20 19.69 19.45
N LYS A 74 11.05 20.92 18.96
CA LYS A 74 9.87 21.33 18.18
C LYS A 74 10.08 21.02 16.71
N ILE A 75 8.97 20.91 15.96
CA ILE A 75 9.00 20.69 14.50
C ILE A 75 9.81 21.76 13.76
N GLN A 76 9.78 23.00 14.24
CA GLN A 76 10.53 24.11 13.67
C GLN A 76 12.05 23.91 13.80
N ASP A 77 12.51 23.24 14.85
CA ASP A 77 13.93 22.99 15.11
C ASP A 77 14.51 21.93 14.17
N LEU A 78 13.66 21.15 13.49
CA LEU A 78 14.05 20.12 12.54
C LEU A 78 14.59 20.67 11.20
N GLY A 79 14.34 21.95 10.90
CA GLY A 79 14.81 22.60 9.68
C GLY A 79 14.34 21.87 8.41
N GLU A 80 15.28 21.25 7.69
CA GLU A 80 15.03 20.49 6.45
C GLU A 80 14.09 19.29 6.65
N TYR A 81 14.00 18.78 7.87
CA TYR A 81 13.11 17.67 8.23
C TYR A 81 11.77 18.14 8.83
N ALA A 82 11.46 19.44 8.83
CA ALA A 82 10.20 19.94 9.39
C ALA A 82 8.94 19.35 8.71
N ASN A 83 9.06 18.96 7.44
CA ASN A 83 7.99 18.31 6.67
C ASN A 83 8.17 16.79 6.55
N TYR A 84 8.84 16.13 7.51
CA TYR A 84 9.14 14.70 7.47
C TYR A 84 7.91 13.81 7.18
N GLN A 85 6.72 14.22 7.64
CA GLN A 85 5.47 13.50 7.34
C GLN A 85 5.21 13.40 5.83
N THR A 86 5.40 14.50 5.10
CA THR A 86 5.25 14.53 3.64
C THR A 86 6.38 13.74 2.98
N GLN A 87 7.61 13.89 3.46
CA GLN A 87 8.76 13.17 2.91
C GLN A 87 8.57 11.64 3.02
N ILE A 88 8.15 11.14 4.18
CA ILE A 88 7.90 9.71 4.42
C ILE A 88 6.70 9.19 3.61
N ASN A 89 5.65 10.00 3.44
CA ASN A 89 4.49 9.61 2.64
C ASN A 89 4.83 9.47 1.15
N ASN A 90 5.79 10.25 0.66
CA ASN A 90 6.27 10.19 -0.73
C ASN A 90 7.25 9.03 -0.99
N LEU A 91 7.53 8.17 0.00
CA LEU A 91 8.39 7.01 -0.17
C LEU A 91 7.59 5.75 -0.49
N ASP A 92 7.99 5.09 -1.57
CA ASP A 92 7.36 3.87 -2.11
C ASP A 92 8.04 2.58 -1.61
N LYS A 93 9.09 2.70 -0.80
CA LYS A 93 9.87 1.55 -0.31
C LYS A 93 10.10 1.62 1.20
N VAL A 94 9.83 0.50 1.87
CA VAL A 94 9.95 0.38 3.34
C VAL A 94 11.34 0.70 3.86
N TYR A 95 12.41 0.27 3.16
CA TYR A 95 13.77 0.56 3.60
C TYR A 95 14.08 2.06 3.54
N LYS A 96 13.63 2.77 2.49
CA LYS A 96 13.81 4.23 2.40
C LYS A 96 13.12 4.95 3.56
N ILE A 97 11.93 4.49 3.97
CA ILE A 97 11.21 5.04 5.12
C ILE A 97 12.03 4.84 6.41
N ARG A 98 12.66 3.66 6.57
CA ARG A 98 13.51 3.37 7.73
C ARG A 98 14.78 4.22 7.74
N ASP A 99 15.44 4.36 6.60
CA ASP A 99 16.66 5.15 6.46
C ASP A 99 16.40 6.62 6.81
N LEU A 100 15.35 7.21 6.21
CA LEU A 100 14.95 8.60 6.50
C LEU A 100 14.56 8.78 7.97
N ARG A 101 13.82 7.82 8.54
CA ARG A 101 13.50 7.83 9.98
C ARG A 101 14.78 7.87 10.82
N GLU A 102 15.77 7.04 10.51
CA GLU A 102 17.03 6.99 11.26
C GLU A 102 17.85 8.27 11.11
N GLU A 103 17.88 8.87 9.93
CA GLU A 103 18.49 10.18 9.71
C GLU A 103 17.86 11.25 10.61
N ILE A 104 16.52 11.31 10.64
CA ILE A 104 15.78 12.27 11.47
C ILE A 104 16.04 12.02 12.96
N LEU A 105 15.98 10.77 13.41
CA LEU A 105 16.28 10.42 14.82
C LEU A 105 17.72 10.79 15.21
N ASN A 106 18.68 10.60 14.32
CA ASN A 106 20.06 11.05 14.53
C ASN A 106 20.15 12.57 14.61
N PHE A 107 19.38 13.30 13.80
CA PHE A 107 19.31 14.75 13.83
C PHE A 107 18.71 15.27 15.16
N ILE A 108 17.57 14.73 15.58
CA ILE A 108 16.92 15.04 16.87
C ILE A 108 17.89 14.74 18.03
N SER A 109 18.61 13.61 17.96
CA SER A 109 19.62 13.26 18.96
C SER A 109 20.76 14.29 19.06
N LYS A 110 21.19 14.87 17.94
CA LYS A 110 22.20 15.94 17.93
C LYS A 110 21.65 17.25 18.49
N LEU A 111 20.38 17.56 18.24
CA LEU A 111 19.70 18.74 18.79
C LEU A 111 19.50 18.64 20.31
N GLY A 112 19.03 17.49 20.80
CA GLY A 112 18.81 17.26 22.23
C GLY A 112 20.07 17.36 23.09
N ARG A 113 21.26 17.10 22.52
CA ARG A 113 22.56 17.26 23.20
C ARG A 113 22.96 18.72 23.48
N ARG A 114 22.27 19.71 22.89
CA ARG A 114 22.53 21.14 23.14
C ARG A 114 21.80 21.70 24.36
N ASN A 115 20.82 20.98 24.92
CA ASN A 115 20.23 21.37 26.20
C ASN A 115 21.11 20.84 27.34
N PRO A 116 21.52 21.69 28.30
CA PRO A 116 22.25 21.22 29.47
C PRO A 116 21.41 20.16 30.20
N PRO A 117 22.04 19.14 30.80
CA PRO A 117 21.31 18.14 31.57
C PRO A 117 20.45 18.84 32.61
N ARG A 118 19.17 18.43 32.72
CA ARG A 118 18.30 18.88 33.80
C ARG A 118 19.02 18.60 35.14
N PRO A 119 19.05 19.55 36.08
CA PRO A 119 19.86 19.42 37.30
C PRO A 119 19.39 18.37 38.33
N ASP A 120 18.59 17.36 37.96
CA ASP A 120 17.82 16.61 38.96
C ASP A 120 17.71 15.10 38.74
N ASP A 121 18.69 14.47 38.09
CA ASP A 121 18.80 13.00 38.12
C ASP A 121 20.22 12.54 38.53
N ARG A 122 20.80 13.21 39.53
CA ARG A 122 21.83 12.59 40.37
C ARG A 122 21.16 11.54 41.26
N ARG A 123 20.78 10.41 40.66
CA ARG A 123 20.76 9.17 41.45
C ARG A 123 22.20 8.77 41.65
N ASP A 124 22.63 8.82 42.90
CA ASP A 124 23.89 8.29 43.41
C ASP A 124 24.04 6.82 42.97
N TYR A 125 24.63 6.59 41.81
CA TYR A 125 25.23 5.30 41.50
C TYR A 125 26.63 5.31 42.11
N PRO A 126 26.93 4.38 43.05
CA PRO A 126 28.26 4.28 43.60
C PRO A 126 29.27 3.97 42.47
N PRO A 127 30.52 4.46 42.57
CA PRO A 127 31.53 4.22 41.55
C PRO A 127 31.71 2.72 41.33
N ARG A 128 31.49 2.25 40.10
CA ARG A 128 31.84 0.89 39.73
C ARG A 128 33.36 0.81 39.70
N GLU A 129 33.91 0.04 40.62
CA GLU A 129 35.35 -0.27 40.66
C GLU A 129 35.85 -0.72 39.27
N PRO A 130 37.08 -0.34 38.87
CA PRO A 130 37.65 -0.80 37.61
C PRO A 130 37.87 -2.31 37.69
N ARG A 131 37.07 -3.09 36.94
CA ARG A 131 37.43 -4.47 36.65
C ARG A 131 38.56 -4.47 35.63
N GLU A 132 39.79 -4.59 36.13
CA GLU A 132 40.92 -5.07 35.35
C GLU A 132 40.56 -6.45 34.79
N ASN A 133 40.42 -6.55 33.47
CA ASN A 133 40.34 -7.81 32.76
C ASN A 133 41.53 -7.83 31.78
N PRO A 134 42.65 -8.47 32.14
CA PRO A 134 43.81 -8.56 31.28
C PRO A 134 43.69 -9.80 30.40
N ASP A 135 42.76 -9.84 29.44
CA ASP A 135 42.82 -10.82 28.33
C ASP A 135 41.69 -10.62 27.30
N ARG A 136 41.79 -9.55 26.51
CA ARG A 136 41.17 -9.56 25.17
C ARG A 136 42.21 -9.11 24.17
N ARG A 137 43.06 -10.07 23.79
CA ARG A 137 43.78 -10.06 22.52
C ARG A 137 42.78 -9.72 21.42
N PHE A 138 42.97 -8.58 20.78
CA PHE A 138 42.37 -8.31 19.49
C PHE A 138 42.96 -9.32 18.49
N PRO A 139 42.16 -10.17 17.83
CA PRO A 139 42.60 -10.71 16.56
C PRO A 139 42.57 -9.58 15.55
N ASP A 140 43.71 -9.30 14.93
CA ASP A 140 43.81 -8.46 13.75
C ASP A 140 42.71 -8.82 12.76
N LYS A 141 41.87 -7.83 12.43
CA LYS A 141 40.89 -7.99 11.34
C LYS A 141 41.69 -8.25 10.07
N PRO A 142 41.44 -9.35 9.34
CA PRO A 142 41.91 -9.45 7.97
C PRO A 142 41.19 -8.37 7.15
N ASP A 143 41.95 -7.68 6.30
CA ASP A 143 41.45 -6.70 5.35
C ASP A 143 40.24 -7.25 4.59
N LYS A 144 39.14 -6.51 4.64
CA LYS A 144 37.97 -6.79 3.81
C LYS A 144 38.42 -6.70 2.34
N PRO A 145 38.10 -7.68 1.49
CA PRO A 145 38.20 -7.46 0.05
C PRO A 145 37.21 -6.35 -0.35
N GLU A 146 37.72 -5.33 -1.03
CA GLU A 146 36.90 -4.37 -1.77
C GLU A 146 35.92 -5.17 -2.64
N ILE A 147 34.63 -5.02 -2.34
CA ILE A 147 33.56 -5.54 -3.18
C ILE A 147 33.58 -4.67 -4.44
N PRO A 148 33.84 -5.23 -5.63
CA PRO A 148 33.78 -4.46 -6.86
C PRO A 148 32.36 -3.91 -7.03
N ASP A 149 32.26 -2.60 -7.21
CA ASP A 149 31.02 -1.90 -7.50
C ASP A 149 30.45 -2.45 -8.82
N LYS A 150 29.40 -3.27 -8.69
CA LYS A 150 28.81 -4.05 -9.79
C LYS A 150 27.50 -3.46 -10.28
N HIS A 151 27.27 -2.15 -10.19
CA HIS A 151 26.04 -1.58 -10.73
C HIS A 151 26.24 -0.24 -11.44
N ASP A 152 26.97 -0.27 -12.55
CA ASP A 152 26.71 0.63 -13.68
C ASP A 152 27.05 -0.07 -14.99
N LYS A 153 26.16 -0.98 -15.42
CA LYS A 153 26.09 -1.37 -16.83
C LYS A 153 25.09 -0.42 -17.50
N PRO A 154 25.46 0.27 -18.59
CA PRO A 154 24.51 1.07 -19.35
C PRO A 154 23.40 0.14 -19.87
N ARG A 155 22.15 0.42 -19.46
CA ARG A 155 20.96 -0.31 -19.93
C ARG A 155 20.86 -0.22 -21.45
N ASP A 156 20.58 -1.35 -22.09
CA ASP A 156 20.38 -1.42 -23.52
C ASP A 156 19.16 -0.56 -23.93
N LYS A 157 19.30 0.24 -24.99
CA LYS A 157 18.28 1.17 -25.48
C LYS A 157 16.96 0.46 -25.76
N LYS A 158 17.01 -0.82 -26.14
CA LYS A 158 15.83 -1.66 -26.40
C LYS A 158 15.05 -1.99 -25.13
N GLU A 159 15.73 -2.22 -24.02
CA GLU A 159 15.12 -2.49 -22.70
C GLU A 159 14.38 -1.25 -22.18
N LEU A 160 15.01 -0.07 -22.31
CA LEU A 160 14.40 1.21 -21.92
C LEU A 160 13.12 1.50 -22.72
N LEU A 161 13.09 1.20 -24.02
CA LEU A 161 11.90 1.41 -24.85
C LEU A 161 10.74 0.48 -24.48
N GLU A 162 11.02 -0.76 -24.10
CA GLU A 162 10.00 -1.70 -23.61
C GLU A 162 9.45 -1.28 -22.24
N GLU A 163 10.30 -0.75 -21.35
CA GLU A 163 9.88 -0.22 -20.05
C GLU A 163 8.96 1.01 -20.21
N ILE A 164 9.32 1.95 -21.09
CA ILE A 164 8.48 3.13 -21.41
C ILE A 164 7.12 2.70 -21.96
N LYS A 165 7.06 1.73 -22.88
CA LYS A 165 5.78 1.23 -23.42
C LYS A 165 4.90 0.61 -22.35
N ARG A 166 5.49 -0.15 -21.42
CA ARG A 166 4.76 -0.75 -20.29
C ARG A 166 4.21 0.32 -19.36
N GLU A 167 5.00 1.34 -19.03
CA GLU A 167 4.55 2.45 -18.20
C GLU A 167 3.42 3.25 -18.87
N GLN A 168 3.47 3.46 -20.19
CA GLN A 168 2.39 4.12 -20.93
C GLN A 168 1.07 3.32 -20.89
N LEU A 169 1.12 2.00 -21.06
CA LEU A 169 -0.06 1.13 -20.95
C LEU A 169 -0.63 1.10 -19.53
N ASN A 170 0.24 1.09 -18.52
CA ASN A 170 -0.17 1.18 -17.12
C ASN A 170 -0.83 2.53 -16.82
N ASN A 171 -0.27 3.64 -17.31
CA ASN A 171 -0.84 4.97 -17.16
C ASN A 171 -2.23 5.08 -17.81
N ALA A 172 -2.43 4.52 -19.01
CA ALA A 172 -3.74 4.49 -19.66
C ALA A 172 -4.76 3.65 -18.85
N SER A 173 -4.32 2.54 -18.26
CA SER A 173 -5.16 1.71 -17.41
C SER A 173 -5.54 2.42 -16.11
N LEU A 174 -4.60 3.14 -15.50
CA LEU A 174 -4.84 3.97 -14.31
C LEU A 174 -5.79 5.12 -14.62
N GLN A 175 -5.62 5.81 -15.75
CA GLN A 175 -6.54 6.86 -16.19
C GLN A 175 -7.97 6.35 -16.32
N LYS A 176 -8.17 5.16 -16.88
CA LYS A 176 -9.50 4.54 -16.97
C LYS A 176 -10.10 4.26 -15.60
N LEU A 177 -9.28 3.78 -14.65
CA LEU A 177 -9.73 3.49 -13.29
C LEU A 177 -10.07 4.77 -12.50
N VAL A 178 -9.33 5.85 -12.73
CA VAL A 178 -9.64 7.19 -12.20
C VAL A 178 -10.99 7.67 -12.73
N SER A 179 -11.23 7.63 -14.03
CA SER A 179 -12.52 8.04 -14.62
C SER A 179 -13.71 7.23 -14.09
N MET A 180 -13.53 5.92 -13.91
CA MET A 180 -14.57 5.07 -13.28
C MET A 180 -14.84 5.48 -11.83
N SER A 181 -13.78 5.79 -11.07
CA SER A 181 -13.90 6.21 -9.67
C SER A 181 -14.59 7.57 -9.54
N GLU A 182 -14.24 8.54 -10.38
CA GLU A 182 -14.89 9.85 -10.44
C GLU A 182 -16.38 9.73 -10.75
N THR A 183 -16.73 8.89 -11.73
CA THR A 183 -18.15 8.62 -12.06
C THR A 183 -18.89 8.05 -10.86
N ARG A 184 -18.30 7.08 -10.14
CA ARG A 184 -18.92 6.48 -8.97
C ARG A 184 -19.06 7.45 -7.80
N ILE A 185 -18.11 8.35 -7.61
CA ILE A 185 -18.20 9.41 -6.60
C ILE A 185 -19.39 10.32 -6.90
N ASN A 186 -19.55 10.75 -8.14
CA ASN A 186 -20.68 11.62 -8.54
C ASN A 186 -22.04 10.93 -8.31
N GLU A 187 -22.17 9.64 -8.66
CA GLU A 187 -23.39 8.86 -8.39
C GLU A 187 -23.72 8.82 -6.89
N LEU A 188 -22.71 8.53 -6.05
CA LEU A 188 -22.91 8.46 -4.60
C LEU A 188 -23.24 9.82 -3.98
N GLU A 189 -22.65 10.90 -4.49
CA GLU A 189 -23.01 12.26 -4.05
C GLU A 189 -24.46 12.61 -4.39
N GLU A 190 -24.95 12.15 -5.53
CA GLU A 190 -26.35 12.31 -5.94
C GLU A 190 -27.29 11.47 -5.05
N GLU A 191 -26.98 10.21 -4.81
CA GLU A 191 -27.73 9.35 -3.87
C GLU A 191 -27.80 9.99 -2.45
N VAL A 192 -26.68 10.52 -1.96
CA VAL A 192 -26.64 11.20 -0.65
C VAL A 192 -27.50 12.47 -0.65
N ARG A 193 -27.53 13.22 -1.76
CA ARG A 193 -28.38 14.41 -1.90
C ARG A 193 -29.86 14.03 -1.86
N GLU A 194 -30.26 12.98 -2.57
CA GLU A 194 -31.62 12.48 -2.57
C GLU A 194 -32.05 11.98 -1.18
N LEU A 195 -31.20 11.20 -0.51
CA LEU A 195 -31.47 10.71 0.85
C LEU A 195 -31.64 11.86 1.84
N LYS A 196 -30.79 12.90 1.76
CA LYS A 196 -30.93 14.10 2.59
C LYS A 196 -32.24 14.83 2.33
N ALA A 197 -32.73 14.87 1.09
CA ALA A 197 -34.02 15.46 0.75
C ALA A 197 -35.22 14.66 1.30
N GLN A 198 -35.07 13.35 1.52
CA GLN A 198 -36.12 12.51 2.09
C GLN A 198 -36.21 12.58 3.63
N ILE A 199 -35.14 12.94 4.33
CA ILE A 199 -35.10 13.03 5.81
C ILE A 199 -36.26 13.87 6.39
N PRO A 200 -36.57 15.08 5.89
CA PRO A 200 -37.65 15.90 6.42
C PRO A 200 -39.04 15.25 6.28
N GLN A 201 -39.28 14.51 5.19
CA GLN A 201 -40.54 13.79 5.00
C GLN A 201 -40.66 12.64 6.00
N THR A 202 -39.61 11.85 6.17
CA THR A 202 -39.57 10.74 7.13
C THR A 202 -39.78 11.21 8.57
N GLN A 203 -39.20 12.35 8.95
CA GLN A 203 -39.41 12.97 10.26
C GLN A 203 -40.86 13.42 10.47
N LYS A 204 -41.49 14.05 9.47
CA LYS A 204 -42.91 14.43 9.53
C LYS A 204 -43.82 13.22 9.68
N THR A 205 -43.55 12.13 8.94
CA THR A 205 -44.29 10.87 9.05
C THR A 205 -44.18 10.28 10.45
N ARG A 206 -42.96 10.23 11.02
CA ARG A 206 -42.74 9.75 12.40
C ARG A 206 -43.49 10.58 13.45
N GLN A 207 -43.45 11.91 13.35
CA GLN A 207 -44.20 12.78 14.26
C GLN A 207 -45.71 12.59 14.14
N GLY A 208 -46.22 12.34 12.92
CA GLY A 208 -47.62 12.03 12.68
C GLY A 208 -48.06 10.71 13.32
N ILE A 209 -47.24 9.66 13.19
CA ILE A 209 -47.49 8.35 13.83
C ILE A 209 -47.51 8.51 15.35
N PHE A 210 -46.51 9.16 15.94
CA PHE A 210 -46.43 9.36 17.39
C PHE A 210 -47.64 10.12 17.97
N LYS A 211 -48.14 11.12 17.25
CA LYS A 211 -49.37 11.85 17.64
C LYS A 211 -50.60 10.95 17.64
N ARG A 212 -50.75 10.07 16.65
CA ARG A 212 -51.87 9.12 16.55
C ARG A 212 -51.81 8.05 17.63
N GLU A 213 -50.63 7.50 17.91
CA GLU A 213 -50.43 6.54 19.01
C GLU A 213 -50.84 7.13 20.37
N LYS A 214 -50.48 8.39 20.62
CA LYS A 214 -50.87 9.07 21.86
C LYS A 214 -52.39 9.27 21.98
N GLN A 215 -53.10 9.47 20.87
CA GLN A 215 -54.56 9.60 20.86
C GLN A 215 -55.28 8.27 21.07
N ILE A 216 -54.69 7.14 20.64
CA ILE A 216 -55.27 5.80 20.83
C ILE A 216 -55.13 5.33 22.29
N ASN A 217 -54.08 5.79 22.98
CA ASN A 217 -53.78 5.41 24.36
C ASN A 217 -54.41 6.33 25.43
N GLN A 218 -55.34 7.22 25.05
CA GLN A 218 -56.13 8.08 25.94
C GLN A 218 -57.59 7.66 25.89
#